data_AF-A0A0C1K2K2-F1
#
_entry.id   AF-A0A0C1K2K2-F1
#
_cell.length_a   1.000
_cell.length_b   1.000
_cell.length_c   1.000
_cell.angle_alpha   90.00
_cell.angle_beta   90.00
_cell.angle_gamma   90.00
#
_symmetry.space_group_name_H-M   'P 1'
#
loop_
_entity.id
_entity.type
_entity.pdbx_description
1 polymer ?
#
loop_
_entity_poly.entity_id
_entity_poly.type
_entity_poly.pdbx_seq_one_letter_code
_entity_poly.pdbx_strand_id
1 'polypeptide(L)'
;MEKIYLNLLLLFLTGCMAPIMTTSGFEGIVPGTSITTIEAQFGSPYEVNRLPNGLQEYIYIQRTSLSSSAVDQLSYILYVSQGKVISKCLKSDSPALFINYY
;
A
#
# COMPACT_ATOMS: atom_id res chain seq x y z
N MET A 1 -20.96 12.26 -36.42
CA MET A 1 -20.46 12.77 -35.12
C MET A 1 -20.48 11.70 -34.01
N GLU A 2 -21.26 10.61 -34.12
CA GLU A 2 -21.31 9.54 -33.10
C GLU A 2 -19.97 8.79 -32.88
N LYS A 3 -19.14 8.62 -33.91
CA LYS A 3 -17.86 7.89 -33.80
C LYS A 3 -16.81 8.57 -32.91
N ILE A 4 -16.96 9.88 -32.65
CA ILE A 4 -16.06 10.64 -31.77
C ILE A 4 -16.36 10.35 -30.30
N TYR A 5 -17.64 10.21 -29.94
CA TYR A 5 -18.03 9.88 -28.57
C TYR A 5 -17.59 8.48 -28.15
N LEU A 6 -17.60 7.52 -29.08
CA LEU A 6 -17.12 6.16 -28.82
C LEU A 6 -15.61 6.11 -28.57
N ASN A 7 -14.83 6.90 -29.31
CA ASN A 7 -13.38 7.02 -29.09
C ASN A 7 -13.06 7.77 -27.78
N LEU A 8 -13.87 8.76 -27.41
CA LEU A 8 -13.73 9.47 -26.14
C LEU A 8 -14.02 8.55 -24.94
N LEU A 9 -15.03 7.67 -25.06
CA LEU A 9 -15.40 6.68 -24.04
C LEU A 9 -14.28 5.65 -23.80
N LEU A 10 -13.59 5.23 -24.85
CA LEU A 10 -12.49 4.25 -24.77
C LEU A 10 -11.24 4.80 -24.06
N LEU A 11 -11.03 6.12 -24.07
CA LEU A 11 -9.89 6.78 -23.41
C LEU A 11 -10.02 6.88 -21.88
N PHE A 12 -11.24 6.77 -21.33
CA PHE A 12 -11.47 6.79 -19.88
C PHE A 12 -11.26 5.43 -19.19
N LEU A 13 -10.98 4.36 -19.96
CA LEU A 13 -10.81 3.00 -19.44
C LEU A 13 -9.36 2.63 -19.09
N THR A 14 -8.40 3.56 -19.17
CA THR A 14 -7.05 3.32 -18.63
C THR A 14 -7.09 3.41 -17.10
N GLY A 15 -7.68 2.41 -16.46
CA GLY A 15 -7.65 2.25 -15.02
C GLY A 15 -6.20 2.10 -14.55
N CYS A 16 -5.78 2.95 -13.62
CA CYS A 16 -4.47 2.87 -13.01
C CYS A 16 -4.44 1.67 -12.05
N MET A 17 -4.10 0.47 -12.56
CA MET A 17 -3.80 -0.68 -11.71
C MET A 17 -2.33 -0.60 -11.29
N ALA A 18 -2.02 0.17 -10.25
CA ALA A 18 -0.71 0.09 -9.61
C ALA A 18 -0.60 -1.26 -8.86
N PRO A 19 0.55 -1.95 -8.92
CA PRO A 19 0.75 -3.18 -8.16
C PRO A 19 0.68 -2.90 -6.66
N ILE A 20 0.08 -3.83 -5.91
CA ILE A 20 -0.04 -3.70 -4.45
C ILE A 20 1.36 -3.80 -3.80
N MET A 21 1.58 -3.03 -2.72
CA MET A 21 2.80 -3.13 -1.91
C MET A 21 2.98 -4.57 -1.39
N THR A 22 4.14 -5.16 -1.66
CA THR A 22 4.54 -6.49 -1.17
C THR A 22 5.75 -6.36 -0.24
N THR A 23 6.06 -7.42 0.51
CA THR A 23 7.25 -7.44 1.38
C THR A 23 8.54 -7.13 0.62
N SER A 24 8.75 -7.72 -0.57
CA SER A 24 9.94 -7.44 -1.38
C SER A 24 9.97 -5.99 -1.89
N GLY A 25 8.83 -5.46 -2.32
CA GLY A 25 8.70 -4.05 -2.71
C GLY A 25 9.04 -3.10 -1.55
N PHE A 26 8.51 -3.38 -0.36
CA PHE A 26 8.79 -2.64 0.86
C PHE A 26 10.26 -2.70 1.28
N GLU A 27 10.89 -3.87 1.19
CA GLU A 27 12.32 -4.04 1.49
C GLU A 27 13.21 -3.20 0.57
N GLY A 28 12.83 -3.05 -0.70
CA GLY A 28 13.55 -2.22 -1.67
C GLY A 28 13.47 -0.71 -1.43
N ILE A 29 12.53 -0.22 -0.61
CA ILE A 29 12.41 1.21 -0.30
C ILE A 29 13.53 1.64 0.64
N VAL A 30 14.37 2.56 0.17
CA VAL A 30 15.48 3.13 0.96
C VAL A 30 15.12 4.51 1.53
N PRO A 31 15.68 4.91 2.68
CA PRO A 31 15.56 6.29 3.17
C PRO A 31 15.98 7.30 2.10
N GLY A 32 15.24 8.41 2.02
CA GLY A 32 15.40 9.44 0.99
C GLY A 32 14.52 9.25 -0.24
N THR A 33 13.91 8.08 -0.44
CA THR A 33 12.96 7.83 -1.53
C THR A 33 11.76 8.76 -1.42
N SER A 34 11.38 9.39 -2.53
CA SER A 34 10.21 10.28 -2.59
C SER A 34 8.91 9.50 -2.49
N ILE A 35 7.94 10.00 -1.73
CA ILE A 35 6.60 9.41 -1.66
C ILE A 35 5.91 9.39 -3.01
N THR A 36 6.12 10.41 -3.84
CA THR A 36 5.55 10.42 -5.21
C THR A 36 6.04 9.25 -6.06
N THR A 37 7.29 8.82 -5.87
CA THR A 37 7.84 7.64 -6.56
C THR A 37 7.21 6.36 -6.04
N ILE A 38 7.01 6.27 -4.72
CA ILE A 38 6.41 5.10 -4.09
C ILE A 38 4.94 4.98 -4.48
N GLU A 39 4.18 6.07 -4.48
CA GLU A 39 2.77 6.08 -4.90
C GLU A 39 2.61 5.77 -6.39
N ALA A 40 3.53 6.24 -7.23
CA ALA A 40 3.54 5.88 -8.65
C ALA A 40 3.78 4.38 -8.87
N GLN A 41 4.56 3.74 -7.99
CA GLN A 41 4.89 2.33 -8.09
C GLN A 41 3.84 1.43 -7.42
N PHE A 42 3.30 1.82 -6.26
CA PHE A 42 2.48 0.95 -5.41
C PHE A 42 1.04 1.44 -5.23
N GLY A 43 0.67 2.56 -5.85
CA GLY A 43 -0.60 3.23 -5.66
C GLY A 43 -0.65 4.05 -4.38
N SER A 44 -1.79 4.68 -4.12
CA SER A 44 -1.99 5.42 -2.88
C SER A 44 -1.96 4.50 -1.66
N PRO A 45 -1.43 4.97 -0.52
CA PRO A 45 -1.47 4.22 0.72
C PRO A 45 -2.92 3.94 1.15
N TYR A 46 -3.09 2.90 1.96
CA TYR A 46 -4.37 2.62 2.62
C TYR A 46 -4.76 3.75 3.58
N GLU A 47 -3.78 4.28 4.31
CA GLU A 47 -3.99 5.36 5.28
C GLU A 47 -2.76 6.25 5.40
N VAL A 48 -2.98 7.53 5.70
CA VAL A 48 -1.91 8.50 6.00
C VAL A 48 -2.19 9.20 7.32
N ASN A 49 -1.35 8.95 8.32
CA ASN A 49 -1.44 9.62 9.62
C ASN A 49 -0.47 10.80 9.68
N ARG A 50 -0.90 11.91 10.27
CA ARG A 50 -0.01 13.04 10.60
C ARG A 50 0.32 12.99 12.08
N LEU A 51 1.61 12.85 12.39
CA LEU A 51 2.11 12.79 13.76
C LEU A 51 2.31 14.20 14.33
N PRO A 52 2.21 14.38 15.67
CA PRO A 52 2.37 15.69 16.31
C PRO A 52 3.72 16.37 16.07
N ASN A 53 4.76 15.59 15.77
CA ASN A 53 6.12 16.08 15.47
C ASN A 53 6.31 16.50 14.01
N GLY A 54 5.24 16.54 13.20
CA GLY A 54 5.28 16.92 11.79
C GLY A 54 5.67 15.79 10.84
N LEU A 55 5.95 14.59 11.36
CA LEU A 55 6.13 13.40 10.52
C LEU A 55 4.79 12.89 9.99
N GLN A 56 4.84 12.13 8.91
CA GLN A 56 3.69 11.45 8.34
C GLN A 56 3.95 9.94 8.31
N GLU A 57 2.94 9.14 8.61
CA GLU A 57 2.97 7.69 8.42
C GLU A 57 2.16 7.34 7.19
N TYR A 58 2.78 6.67 6.22
CA TYR A 58 2.09 6.14 5.05
C TYR A 58 1.95 4.64 5.26
N ILE A 59 0.72 4.17 5.38
CA ILE A 59 0.40 2.79 5.74
C ILE A 59 -0.11 2.09 4.49
N TYR A 60 0.60 1.05 4.07
CA TYR A 60 0.14 0.10 3.06
C TYR A 60 -0.20 -1.21 3.77
N ILE A 61 -1.22 -1.92 3.27
CA ILE A 61 -1.61 -3.19 3.84
C ILE A 61 -1.60 -4.29 2.80
N GLN A 62 -1.17 -5.48 3.22
CA GLN A 62 -1.39 -6.72 2.49
C GLN A 62 -2.23 -7.64 3.38
N ARG A 63 -3.36 -8.11 2.86
CA ARG A 63 -4.25 -9.04 3.56
C ARG A 63 -4.21 -10.39 2.86
N THR A 64 -4.05 -11.44 3.65
CA THR A 64 -4.08 -12.83 3.17
C THR A 64 -5.18 -13.56 3.93
N SER A 65 -6.23 -13.98 3.22
CA SER A 65 -7.28 -14.82 3.82
C SER A 65 -6.71 -16.20 4.13
N LEU A 66 -6.72 -16.59 5.40
CA LEU A 66 -6.28 -17.91 5.86
C LEU A 66 -7.44 -18.91 5.88
N SER A 67 -8.65 -18.42 6.19
CA SER A 67 -9.90 -19.18 6.17
C SER A 67 -11.09 -18.23 6.02
N SER A 68 -12.32 -18.76 6.07
CA SER A 68 -13.55 -17.94 6.08
C SER A 68 -13.66 -16.97 7.25
N SER A 69 -12.92 -17.24 8.34
CA SER A 69 -13.04 -16.49 9.60
C SER A 69 -11.71 -15.91 10.09
N ALA A 70 -10.60 -16.18 9.39
CA ALA A 70 -9.27 -15.72 9.77
C ALA A 70 -8.58 -15.02 8.59
N VAL A 71 -8.03 -13.83 8.87
CA VAL A 71 -7.27 -13.01 7.93
C VAL A 71 -5.95 -12.66 8.58
N ASP A 72 -4.86 -12.91 7.87
CA ASP A 72 -3.53 -12.40 8.22
C ASP A 72 -3.35 -11.02 7.56
N GLN A 73 -2.83 -10.05 8.30
CA GLN A 73 -2.57 -8.71 7.78
C GLN A 73 -1.14 -8.28 8.06
N LEU A 74 -0.44 -7.87 7.02
CA LEU A 74 0.81 -7.13 7.09
C LEU A 74 0.55 -5.66 6.85
N SER A 75 1.08 -4.80 7.71
CA SER A 75 1.06 -3.35 7.58
C SER A 75 2.48 -2.84 7.35
N TYR A 76 2.72 -2.27 6.18
CA TYR A 76 3.97 -1.64 5.78
C TYR A 76 3.88 -0.14 6.08
N ILE A 77 4.60 0.32 7.09
CA ILE A 77 4.54 1.70 7.58
C ILE A 77 5.81 2.42 7.12
N LEU A 78 5.64 3.51 6.37
CA LEU A 78 6.71 4.41 5.99
C LEU A 78 6.60 5.69 6.82
N TYR A 79 7.67 6.05 7.53
CA TYR A 79 7.78 7.34 8.19
C TYR A 79 8.37 8.36 7.23
N VAL A 80 7.67 9.47 7.06
CA VAL A 80 7.93 10.45 6.01
C VAL A 80 8.14 11.83 6.62
N SER A 81 9.17 12.51 6.14
CA SER A 81 9.42 13.92 6.42
C SER A 81 9.70 14.64 5.11
N GLN A 82 9.07 15.80 4.90
CA GLN A 82 9.25 16.62 3.69
C GLN A 82 9.08 15.82 2.38
N GLY A 83 8.09 14.90 2.36
CA GLY A 83 7.78 14.07 1.19
C GLY A 83 8.78 12.94 0.91
N LYS A 84 9.75 12.69 1.80
CA LYS A 84 10.74 11.61 1.67
C LYS A 84 10.67 10.64 2.84
N VAL A 85 10.90 9.37 2.55
CA VAL A 85 10.99 8.32 3.58
C VAL A 85 12.22 8.58 4.45
N ILE A 86 12.05 8.57 5.77
CA ILE A 86 13.16 8.66 6.74
C ILE A 86 13.37 7.35 7.49
N SER A 87 12.34 6.52 7.61
CA SER A 87 12.38 5.21 8.25
C SER A 87 11.21 4.35 7.78
N LYS A 88 11.24 3.05 8.08
CA LYS A 88 10.17 2.12 7.76
C LYS A 88 10.01 1.06 8.86
N CYS A 89 8.78 0.58 9.04
CA CYS A 89 8.41 -0.45 10.00
C CYS A 89 7.43 -1.44 9.38
N LEU A 90 7.62 -2.73 9.66
CA LEU A 90 6.68 -3.79 9.27
C LEU A 90 5.94 -4.25 10.54
N LYS A 91 4.61 -4.21 10.51
CA LYS A 91 3.76 -4.75 11.57
C LYS A 91 2.94 -5.92 11.03
N SER A 92 3.00 -7.05 11.71
CA SER A 92 2.15 -8.21 11.41
C SER A 92 1.04 -8.29 12.47
N ASP A 93 -0.20 -8.26 12.02
CA ASP A 93 -1.37 -8.57 12.84
C ASP A 93 -1.89 -9.94 12.38
N SER A 94 -1.42 -10.99 13.05
CA SER A 94 -1.85 -12.36 12.78
C SER A 94 -2.74 -12.85 13.92
N PRO A 95 -3.95 -13.37 13.64
CA PRO A 95 -4.73 -14.04 14.67
C PRO A 95 -3.92 -15.25 15.16
N ALA A 96 -3.79 -15.42 16.48
CA ALA A 96 -3.18 -16.63 17.03
C ALA A 96 -3.94 -17.86 16.52
N LEU A 97 -3.35 -18.57 15.55
CA LEU A 97 -3.92 -19.81 15.05
C LEU A 97 -3.70 -20.88 16.11
N PHE A 98 -4.75 -21.19 16.87
CA PHE A 98 -4.78 -22.40 17.69
C PHE A 98 -4.92 -23.60 16.74
N ILE A 99 -3.79 -24.06 16.21
CA ILE A 99 -3.72 -25.29 15.43
C ILE A 99 -3.85 -26.46 16.41
N ASN A 100 -5.08 -26.98 16.59
CA ASN A 100 -5.29 -28.26 17.24
C ASN A 100 -4.85 -29.35 16.25
N TYR A 101 -3.70 -29.97 16.50
CA TYR A 101 -3.34 -31.23 15.86
C TYR A 101 -4.21 -32.33 16.49
N TYR A 102 -5.26 -32.75 15.80
CA TYR A 102 -6.02 -33.98 16.10
C TYR A 102 -5.57 -35.11 15.19
#